data_AF-A0A356RG25-F1
#
_entry.id   AF-A0A356RG25-F1
#
_cell.length_a   1.000
_cell.length_b   1.000
_cell.length_c   1.000
_cell.angle_alpha   90.00
_cell.angle_beta   90.00
_cell.angle_gamma   90.00
#
_symmetry.space_group_name_H-M   'P 1'
#
loop_
_entity.id
_entity.type
_entity.pdbx_description
1 polymer ?
#
loop_
_entity_poly.entity_id
_entity_poly.type
_entity_poly.pdbx_seq_one_letter_code
_entity_poly.pdbx_strand_id
1 'polypeptide(L)' 'MRPRRVTILDLVTKGPTNSLYARVMNQNLASIMPQVVGVWCEELGHQVRFVCYTGREDL' A
#
# COMPACT_ATOMS: atom_id res chain seq x y z
N MET A 1 -20.53 1.53 -13.45
CA MET A 1 -20.02 0.21 -13.00
C MET A 1 -20.55 -0.07 -11.59
N ARG A 2 -20.63 -1.33 -11.14
CA ARG A 2 -21.04 -1.65 -9.76
C ARG A 2 -19.87 -1.41 -8.78
N PRO A 3 -20.05 -0.70 -7.66
CA PRO A 3 -18.99 -0.48 -6.67
C PRO A 3 -18.40 -1.82 -6.18
N ARG A 4 -17.08 -1.84 -6.00
CA ARG A 4 -16.31 -2.99 -5.50
C ARG A 4 -15.37 -2.52 -4.40
N ARG A 5 -14.92 -3.46 -3.58
CA ARG A 5 -13.87 -3.23 -2.60
C ARG A 5 -12.54 -3.69 -3.21
N VAL A 6 -11.59 -2.77 -3.33
CA VAL A 6 -10.26 -3.01 -3.91
C VAL A 6 -9.24 -2.82 -2.80
N THR A 7 -8.36 -3.80 -2.59
CA THR A 7 -7.21 -3.64 -1.69
C THR A 7 -5.95 -3.62 -2.52
N ILE A 8 -5.14 -2.58 -2.32
CA ILE A 8 -3.84 -2.42 -2.97
C ILE A 8 -2.78 -2.62 -1.90
N LEU A 9 -1.92 -3.62 -2.11
CA LEU A 9 -0.85 -3.99 -1.20
C LEU A 9 0.49 -3.68 -1.87
N ASP A 10 1.19 -2.68 -1.35
CA ASP A 10 2.52 -2.27 -1.80
C ASP A 10 3.59 -2.86 -0.86
N LEU A 11 4.39 -3.80 -1.38
CA LEU A 11 5.35 -4.57 -0.59
C LEU A 11 6.74 -3.93 -0.71
N VAL A 12 7.12 -3.09 0.25
CA VAL A 12 8.45 -2.43 0.25
C VAL A 12 9.55 -3.29 0.89
N THR A 13 9.18 -4.40 1.55
CA THR A 13 10.11 -5.39 2.11
C THR A 13 9.57 -6.81 1.96
N LYS A 14 10.49 -7.79 2.02
CA LYS A 14 10.15 -9.23 2.01
C LYS A 14 9.63 -9.76 3.35
N GLY A 15 9.81 -8.99 4.43
CA GLY A 15 9.38 -9.39 5.76
C GLY A 15 9.87 -8.44 6.85
N PRO A 16 9.57 -8.78 8.12
CA PRO A 16 9.96 -7.98 9.27
C PRO A 16 11.49 -7.86 9.37
N THR A 17 11.97 -6.66 9.69
CA THR A 17 13.39 -6.41 9.97
C THR A 17 13.58 -5.61 11.25
N ASN A 18 14.72 -5.80 11.91
CA ASN A 18 15.14 -5.06 13.12
C ASN A 18 15.95 -3.80 12.80
N SER A 19 16.21 -3.52 11.52
CA SER A 19 16.93 -2.32 11.11
C SER A 19 16.15 -1.04 11.48
N LEU A 20 16.76 -0.16 12.28
CA LEU A 20 16.21 1.16 12.60
C LEU A 20 16.02 2.00 11.34
N TYR A 21 16.96 1.90 10.39
CA TYR A 21 16.84 2.55 9.09
C TYR A 21 15.59 2.09 8.36
N ALA A 22 15.38 0.77 8.23
CA ALA A 22 14.21 0.23 7.54
C ALA A 22 12.89 0.64 8.21
N ARG A 23 12.86 0.71 9.56
CA ARG A 23 11.68 1.18 10.30
C ARG A 23 11.26 2.62 9.97
N VAL A 24 12.24 3.49 9.70
CA VAL A 24 11.97 4.90 9.39
C VAL A 24 11.79 5.12 7.90
N MET A 25 12.55 4.41 7.07
CA MET A 25 12.65 4.71 5.64
C MET A 25 11.69 3.92 4.77
N ASN A 26 11.28 2.71 5.17
CA ASN A 26 10.44 1.87 4.32
C ASN A 26 9.10 2.54 3.98
N GLN A 27 8.51 3.29 4.91
CA GLN A 27 7.26 4.02 4.66
C GLN A 27 7.41 5.07 3.55
N ASN A 28 8.59 5.70 3.44
CA ASN A 28 8.90 6.69 2.41
C ASN A 28 9.13 6.07 1.03
N LEU A 29 9.26 4.74 0.95
CA LEU A 29 9.43 3.99 -0.29
C LEU A 29 8.10 3.52 -0.88
N ALA A 30 6.96 4.06 -0.41
CA ALA A 30 5.66 3.77 -0.99
C ALA A 30 5.66 4.11 -2.49
N SER A 31 5.35 3.11 -3.31
CA SER A 31 5.39 3.18 -4.75
C SER A 31 4.28 4.11 -5.27
N ILE A 32 4.60 4.99 -6.23
CA ILE A 32 3.62 5.92 -6.81
C ILE A 32 2.61 5.21 -7.72
N MET A 33 3.02 4.16 -8.44
CA MET A 33 2.13 3.40 -9.34
C MET A 33 0.89 2.82 -8.65
N PRO A 34 1.00 2.08 -7.53
CA PRO A 34 -0.18 1.58 -6.84
C PRO A 34 -1.06 2.70 -6.24
N GLN A 35 -0.49 3.87 -5.93
CA GLN A 35 -1.27 5.04 -5.49
C GLN A 35 -2.12 5.60 -6.65
N VAL A 36 -1.53 5.75 -7.84
CA VAL A 36 -2.23 6.19 -9.06
C VAL A 36 -3.38 5.23 -9.41
N VAL A 37 -3.14 3.92 -9.33
CA VAL A 37 -4.19 2.90 -9.52
C VAL A 37 -5.30 3.03 -8.47
N GLY A 38 -4.95 3.35 -7.22
CA GLY A 38 -5.89 3.61 -6.15
C GLY A 38 -6.84 4.76 -6.49
N VAL A 39 -6.29 5.92 -6.85
CA VAL A 39 -7.06 7.09 -7.26
C VAL A 39 -7.98 6.76 -8.44
N TRP A 40 -7.45 6.09 -9.47
CA TRP A 40 -8.26 5.69 -10.63
C TRP A 40 -9.43 4.78 -10.22
N CYS A 41 -9.22 3.85 -9.28
CA CYS A 41 -10.29 3.00 -8.77
C CYS A 41 -11.34 3.80 -7.98
N GLU A 42 -10.92 4.78 -7.17
CA GLU A 42 -11.82 5.68 -6.44
C GLU A 42 -12.67 6.53 -7.40
N GLU A 43 -12.06 7.09 -8.45
CA GLU A 43 -12.75 7.86 -9.50
C GLU A 43 -13.80 7.03 -10.24
N LEU A 44 -13.59 5.72 -10.39
CA LEU A 44 -14.57 4.77 -10.94
C LEU A 44 -15.68 4.38 -9.94
N GLY A 45 -15.65 4.90 -8.71
CA GLY A 45 -16.63 4.65 -7.66
C GLY A 45 -16.39 3.38 -6.86
N HIS A 46 -15.15 2.86 -6.84
CA HIS A 46 -14.76 1.75 -5.97
C HIS A 46 -14.32 2.24 -4.58
N GLN A 47 -14.47 1.38 -3.58
CA GLN A 47 -13.90 1.61 -2.26
C GLN A 47 -12.49 1.02 -2.22
N VAL A 48 -11.49 1.87 -2.00
CA VAL A 48 -10.08 1.46 -2.03
C VAL A 48 -9.51 1.42 -0.61
N ARG A 49 -8.80 0.34 -0.29
CA ARG A 49 -7.91 0.24 0.87
C ARG A 49 -6.49 0.13 0.34
N PHE A 50 -5.67 1.15 0.58
CA PHE A 50 -4.25 1.12 0.24
C PHE A 50 -3.43 0.78 1.49
N VAL A 51 -2.51 -0.19 1.38
CA VAL A 51 -1.56 -0.53 2.45
C VAL A 51 -0.15 -0.59 1.90
N CYS A 52 0.73 0.22 2.47
CA CYS A 52 2.18 0.06 2.33
C CYS A 52 2.66 -0.90 3.41
N TYR A 53 3.11 -2.08 2.99
CA TYR A 53 3.62 -3.12 3.88
C TYR A 53 5.12 -2.96 4.09
N THR A 54 5.48 -2.50 5.28
CA THR A 54 6.84 -2.28 5.74
C THR A 54 7.40 -3.45 6.55
N GLY A 55 6.65 -4.55 6.66
CA GLY A 55 7.07 -5.78 7.32
C GLY A 55 6.48 -5.95 8.72
N ARG A 56 5.56 -5.08 9.16
CA ARG A 56 5.02 -5.10 10.53
C ARG A 56 3.52 -4.87 10.63
N GLU A 57 2.90 -4.47 9.54
CA GLU A 57 1.45 -4.31 9.46
C GLU A 57 0.80 -5.69 9.64
N ASP A 58 -0.22 -5.73 10.49
CA ASP A 58 -1.08 -6.90 10.67
C ASP A 58 -2.20 -6.83 9.62
N LEU A 59 -2.11 -7.70 8.60
CA LEU A 59 -2.87 -7.63 7.35
C LEU A 59 -3.95 -8.70 7.23
#